data_AF-A0A1H0KTJ4-F1
#
_entry.id   AF-A0A1H0KTJ4-F1
#
_cell.length_a   1.000
_cell.length_b   1.000
_cell.length_c   1.000
_cell.angle_alpha   90.00
_cell.angle_beta   90.00
_cell.angle_gamma   90.00
#
_symmetry.space_group_name_H-M   'P 1'
#
loop_
_entity.id
_entity.type
_entity.pdbx_description
1 polymer ?
#
loop_
_entity_poly.entity_id
_entity_poly.type
_entity_poly.pdbx_seq_one_letter_code
_entity_poly.pdbx_strand_id
1 'polypeptide(L)'
;MNSIDDLLDRGFDELAGKAPHDADLAGTIRRRSRYRRMVTIAPIAAVVAVLAVIGAVVLIRPPAAGPAARPASACGPVEVSVLPTWARAGFSDPVPRAAYITSRSGHVVAILFTNPLAAPPVAGQGNKILWVADNASGGDDLVIDGRLEGGSATMHTTVAGGPGPSGVDVPTAGCWVFTLTYGTHHDVIDIPYSAP
;
A
#
# COMPACT_ATOMS: atom_id res chain seq x y z
N MET A 1 44.95 -15.24 -54.43
CA MET A 1 44.71 -14.87 -53.02
C MET A 1 44.55 -16.15 -52.25
N ASN A 2 45.61 -16.49 -51.53
CA ASN A 2 45.76 -17.77 -50.83
C ASN A 2 44.79 -17.77 -49.66
N SER A 3 43.81 -18.68 -49.69
CA SER A 3 42.92 -18.89 -48.56
C SER A 3 43.76 -19.38 -47.39
N ILE A 4 43.45 -18.91 -46.19
CA ILE A 4 44.05 -19.35 -44.93
C ILE A 4 44.08 -20.89 -44.82
N ASP A 5 43.14 -21.56 -45.47
CA ASP A 5 43.04 -23.02 -45.56
C ASP A 5 44.28 -23.67 -46.21
N ASP A 6 44.85 -23.06 -47.26
CA ASP A 6 45.98 -23.64 -48.02
C ASP A 6 47.32 -23.52 -47.26
N LEU A 7 47.40 -22.57 -46.32
CA LEU A 7 48.53 -22.41 -45.40
C LEU A 7 48.41 -23.34 -44.19
N LEU A 8 47.19 -23.66 -43.77
CA LEU A 8 46.93 -24.58 -42.68
C LEU A 8 47.24 -26.02 -43.10
N ASP A 9 46.80 -26.45 -44.28
CA ASP A 9 47.03 -27.82 -44.77
C ASP A 9 48.53 -28.15 -44.92
N ARG A 10 49.35 -27.22 -45.44
CA ARG A 10 50.81 -27.43 -45.53
C ARG A 10 51.49 -27.46 -44.16
N GLY A 11 51.02 -26.67 -43.20
CA GLY A 11 51.56 -26.64 -41.84
C GLY A 11 51.28 -27.93 -41.07
N PHE A 12 50.13 -28.58 -41.31
CA PHE A 12 49.79 -29.84 -40.66
C PHE A 12 50.57 -31.04 -41.23
N ASP A 13 50.83 -31.07 -42.53
CA ASP A 13 51.66 -32.12 -43.16
C ASP A 13 53.14 -32.05 -42.73
N GLU A 14 53.68 -30.83 -42.53
CA GLU A 14 55.04 -30.63 -42.03
C GLU A 14 55.20 -31.03 -40.55
N LEU A 15 54.14 -30.86 -39.74
CA LEU A 15 54.11 -31.27 -38.33
C LEU A 15 53.92 -32.78 -38.14
N ALA A 16 53.20 -33.45 -39.04
CA ALA A 16 52.95 -34.88 -38.97
C ALA A 16 54.18 -35.73 -39.33
N GLY A 17 55.12 -35.19 -40.12
CA GLY A 17 56.34 -35.91 -40.53
C GLY A 17 57.44 -35.98 -39.48
N LYS A 18 57.33 -35.30 -38.32
CA LYS A 18 58.48 -35.00 -37.44
C LYS A 18 58.46 -35.55 -36.01
N ALA A 19 57.55 -36.44 -35.61
CA ALA A 19 57.63 -37.06 -34.28
C ALA A 19 57.05 -38.48 -34.23
N PRO A 20 57.92 -39.52 -34.17
CA PRO A 20 57.51 -40.87 -33.86
C PRO A 20 57.44 -41.07 -32.33
N HIS A 21 56.47 -41.89 -31.91
CA HIS A 21 56.35 -42.51 -30.60
C HIS A 21 56.00 -41.61 -29.40
N ASP A 22 54.72 -41.53 -29.08
CA ASP A 22 54.28 -41.93 -27.73
C ASP A 22 52.84 -42.46 -27.74
N ALA A 23 52.63 -43.65 -27.20
CA ALA A 23 51.44 -44.48 -27.41
C ALA A 23 50.36 -44.34 -26.32
N ASP A 24 50.47 -43.34 -25.44
CA ASP A 24 49.55 -43.19 -24.29
C ASP A 24 48.77 -41.87 -24.24
N LEU A 25 48.73 -41.13 -25.36
CA LEU A 25 47.86 -39.95 -25.51
C LEU A 25 46.49 -40.28 -26.13
N ALA A 26 46.31 -41.51 -26.63
CA ALA A 26 45.12 -41.94 -27.37
C ALA A 26 43.89 -42.23 -26.47
N GLY A 27 44.09 -42.43 -25.17
CA GLY A 27 43.00 -42.65 -24.20
C GLY A 27 42.27 -41.36 -23.80
N THR A 28 42.99 -40.24 -23.70
CA THR A 28 42.49 -39.02 -23.05
C THR A 28 41.69 -38.12 -24.00
N ILE A 29 41.79 -38.31 -25.32
CA ILE A 29 41.12 -37.49 -26.35
C ILE A 29 39.89 -38.18 -26.97
N ARG A 30 39.37 -39.28 -26.39
CA ARG A 30 38.01 -39.76 -26.75
C ARG A 30 36.89 -38.90 -26.17
N ARG A 31 37.21 -37.89 -25.34
CA ARG A 31 36.25 -37.20 -24.46
C ARG A 31 35.71 -35.86 -24.97
N ARG A 32 36.06 -35.37 -26.17
CA ARG A 32 35.68 -33.98 -26.53
C ARG A 32 35.25 -33.64 -27.97
N SER A 33 35.06 -34.58 -28.89
CA SER A 33 34.75 -34.22 -30.30
C SER A 33 33.59 -34.95 -30.97
N ARG A 34 32.62 -35.51 -30.22
CA ARG A 34 31.34 -36.00 -30.79
C ARG A 34 30.33 -34.87 -31.09
N TYR A 35 30.81 -33.77 -31.63
CA TYR A 35 29.94 -32.75 -32.21
C TYR A 35 30.52 -32.32 -33.54
N ARG A 36 30.06 -33.02 -34.58
CA ARG A 36 29.69 -32.49 -35.91
C ARG A 36 30.09 -33.48 -36.97
N ARG A 37 29.11 -34.26 -37.44
CA ARG A 37 28.57 -34.13 -38.79
C ARG A 37 27.53 -35.24 -39.03
N MET A 38 26.57 -34.90 -39.89
CA MET A 38 25.48 -35.74 -40.42
C MET A 38 24.30 -35.82 -39.44
N VAL A 39 23.10 -35.30 -39.69
CA VAL A 39 22.37 -35.09 -40.95
C VAL A 39 21.43 -33.89 -40.79
N THR A 40 21.54 -32.90 -41.67
CA THR A 40 20.48 -31.94 -41.94
C THR A 40 19.49 -32.58 -42.92
N ILE A 41 18.24 -32.81 -42.50
CA ILE A 41 16.98 -32.63 -43.24
C ILE A 41 15.85 -32.80 -42.20
N ALA A 42 15.23 -31.68 -41.82
CA ALA A 42 13.81 -31.50 -41.50
C ALA A 42 13.61 -30.19 -40.68
N PRO A 43 13.89 -29.00 -41.24
CA PRO A 43 13.49 -27.77 -40.58
C PRO A 43 12.04 -27.47 -41.01
N ILE A 44 11.12 -27.37 -40.05
CA ILE A 44 9.98 -26.42 -40.00
C ILE A 44 9.00 -26.80 -38.87
N ALA A 45 8.87 -28.06 -38.47
CA ALA A 45 7.90 -28.43 -37.41
C ALA A 45 8.37 -28.13 -35.97
N ALA A 46 9.68 -28.27 -35.68
CA ALA A 46 10.20 -28.16 -34.31
C ALA A 46 10.51 -26.71 -33.87
N VAL A 47 10.78 -25.80 -34.82
CA VAL A 47 11.05 -24.39 -34.49
C VAL A 47 9.76 -23.68 -34.06
N VAL A 48 8.60 -24.07 -34.63
CA VAL A 48 7.29 -23.60 -34.16
C VAL A 48 6.98 -24.11 -32.75
N ALA A 49 7.35 -25.36 -32.42
CA ALA A 49 7.09 -25.92 -31.09
C ALA A 49 7.97 -25.30 -29.98
N VAL A 50 9.25 -25.02 -30.24
CA VAL A 50 10.14 -24.40 -29.25
C VAL A 50 9.88 -22.89 -29.09
N LEU A 51 9.50 -22.18 -30.17
CA LEU A 51 9.01 -20.80 -30.07
C LEU A 51 7.63 -20.72 -29.40
N ALA A 52 6.77 -21.73 -29.58
CA ALA A 52 5.48 -21.81 -28.88
C ALA A 52 5.65 -22.07 -27.37
N VAL A 53 6.64 -22.87 -26.95
CA VAL A 53 6.90 -23.15 -25.51
C VAL A 53 7.62 -21.98 -24.82
N ILE A 54 8.55 -21.28 -25.48
CA ILE A 54 9.17 -20.07 -24.91
C ILE A 54 8.20 -18.88 -24.94
N GLY A 55 7.36 -18.76 -25.97
CA GLY A 55 6.25 -17.81 -26.01
C GLY A 55 5.21 -18.06 -24.91
N ALA A 56 4.89 -19.33 -24.63
CA ALA A 56 3.96 -19.70 -23.55
C ALA A 56 4.53 -19.39 -22.15
N VAL A 57 5.82 -19.56 -21.90
CA VAL A 57 6.42 -19.24 -20.58
C VAL A 57 6.54 -17.72 -20.35
N VAL A 58 6.70 -16.91 -21.40
CA VAL A 58 6.71 -15.45 -21.28
C VAL A 58 5.29 -14.87 -21.10
N LEU A 59 4.26 -15.57 -21.57
CA LEU A 59 2.84 -15.15 -21.44
C LEU A 59 2.17 -15.57 -20.12
N ILE A 60 2.77 -16.48 -19.34
CA ILE A 60 2.25 -16.93 -18.04
C ILE A 60 2.96 -16.21 -16.87
N ARG A 61 3.69 -15.13 -17.12
CA ARG A 61 4.09 -14.26 -16.00
C ARG A 61 2.82 -13.70 -15.37
N PRO A 62 2.46 -14.08 -14.13
CA PRO A 62 1.40 -13.37 -13.43
C PRO A 62 1.78 -11.89 -13.45
N PRO A 63 0.83 -10.98 -13.73
CA PRO A 63 1.14 -9.57 -13.67
C PRO A 63 1.81 -9.31 -12.33
N ALA A 64 3.00 -8.70 -12.37
CA ALA A 64 3.63 -8.23 -11.15
C ALA A 64 2.57 -7.40 -10.45
N ALA A 65 2.11 -7.87 -9.29
CA ALA A 65 1.16 -7.14 -8.49
C ALA A 65 1.84 -5.79 -8.22
N GLY A 66 1.40 -4.77 -8.95
CA GLY A 66 1.85 -3.41 -8.70
C GLY A 66 1.60 -3.13 -7.22
N PRO A 67 2.42 -2.29 -6.58
CA PRO A 67 2.17 -1.91 -5.19
C PRO A 67 0.70 -1.51 -5.08
N ALA A 68 -0.06 -2.26 -4.27
CA ALA A 68 -1.45 -1.94 -4.02
C ALA A 68 -1.47 -0.48 -3.59
N ALA A 69 -2.20 0.36 -4.33
CA ALA A 69 -2.38 1.74 -3.95
C ALA A 69 -2.88 1.70 -2.50
N ARG A 70 -2.12 2.31 -1.58
CA ARG A 70 -2.61 2.49 -0.22
C ARG A 70 -3.97 3.18 -0.35
N PRO A 71 -5.01 2.70 0.33
CA PRO A 71 -6.25 3.46 0.38
C PRO A 71 -5.90 4.88 0.82
N ALA A 72 -6.49 5.87 0.16
CA ALA A 72 -6.41 7.24 0.62
C ALA A 72 -6.90 7.28 2.08
N SER A 73 -6.24 8.08 2.91
CA SER A 73 -6.63 8.31 4.31
C SER A 73 -8.13 8.58 4.39
N ALA A 74 -8.83 7.94 5.32
CA ALA A 74 -10.25 8.19 5.57
C ALA A 74 -10.53 9.65 5.94
N CYS A 75 -9.55 10.32 6.56
CA CYS A 75 -9.71 11.70 7.00
C CYS A 75 -9.64 12.67 5.82
N GLY A 76 -10.72 13.43 5.65
CA GLY A 76 -10.75 14.65 4.86
C GLY A 76 -10.16 15.86 5.61
N PRO A 77 -10.12 17.04 4.97
CA PRO A 77 -9.69 18.26 5.64
C PRO A 77 -10.66 18.65 6.77
N VAL A 78 -10.12 19.22 7.85
CA VAL A 78 -10.93 19.88 8.89
C VAL A 78 -11.51 21.16 8.30
N GLU A 79 -12.83 21.33 8.38
CA GLU A 79 -13.49 22.52 7.89
C GLU A 79 -13.31 23.66 8.89
N VAL A 80 -12.95 24.85 8.40
CA VAL A 80 -12.89 26.08 9.21
C VAL A 80 -13.84 27.10 8.60
N SER A 81 -15.12 27.00 8.97
CA SER A 81 -16.19 27.78 8.35
C SER A 81 -17.31 28.07 9.35
N VAL A 82 -18.42 28.64 8.87
CA VAL A 82 -19.62 28.85 9.69
C VAL A 82 -20.30 27.51 9.90
N LEU A 83 -20.65 27.17 11.15
CA LEU A 83 -21.29 25.90 11.47
C LEU A 83 -22.59 25.68 10.65
N PRO A 84 -22.95 24.42 10.34
CA PRO A 84 -24.26 24.10 9.78
C PRO A 84 -25.38 24.69 10.65
N THR A 85 -26.46 25.19 10.05
CA THR A 85 -27.52 25.91 10.78
C THR A 85 -28.12 25.10 11.93
N TRP A 86 -28.30 23.80 11.75
CA TRP A 86 -28.80 22.88 12.77
C TRP A 86 -27.84 22.69 13.95
N ALA A 87 -26.54 22.95 13.75
CA ALA A 87 -25.50 22.81 14.77
C ALA A 87 -25.20 24.11 15.53
N ARG A 88 -25.96 25.20 15.30
CA ARG A 88 -25.72 26.52 15.91
C ARG A 88 -26.47 26.74 17.22
N ALA A 89 -27.37 25.85 17.62
CA ALA A 89 -28.11 25.99 18.86
C ALA A 89 -27.14 26.07 20.06
N GLY A 90 -27.38 27.03 20.96
CA GLY A 90 -26.54 27.25 22.15
C GLY A 90 -25.36 28.21 21.95
N PHE A 91 -25.05 28.64 20.72
CA PHE A 91 -24.07 29.69 20.47
C PHE A 91 -24.70 31.08 20.62
N SER A 92 -23.98 32.02 21.25
CA SER A 92 -24.41 33.42 21.35
C SER A 92 -24.30 34.18 20.02
N ASP A 93 -23.35 33.79 19.17
CA ASP A 93 -23.20 34.30 17.81
C ASP A 93 -24.15 33.53 16.87
N PRO A 94 -25.01 34.19 16.07
CA PRO A 94 -25.89 33.53 15.12
C PRO A 94 -25.18 32.92 13.89
N VAL A 95 -23.92 33.30 13.63
CA VAL A 95 -23.06 32.80 12.54
C VAL A 95 -21.70 32.34 13.07
N PRO A 96 -21.69 31.42 14.05
CA PRO A 96 -20.46 31.03 14.73
C PRO A 96 -19.53 30.33 13.72
N ARG A 97 -18.26 30.76 13.71
CA ARG A 97 -17.18 30.15 12.92
C ARG A 97 -16.33 29.28 13.83
N ALA A 98 -16.06 28.05 13.42
CA ALA A 98 -15.25 27.11 14.18
C ALA A 98 -14.54 26.11 13.26
N ALA A 99 -13.52 25.44 13.80
CA ALA A 99 -12.98 24.23 13.19
C ALA A 99 -13.92 23.06 13.51
N TYR A 100 -14.40 22.33 12.50
CA TYR A 100 -15.28 21.20 12.71
C TYR A 100 -15.13 20.11 11.64
N ILE A 101 -15.63 18.93 11.98
CA ILE A 101 -15.74 17.79 11.08
C ILE A 101 -17.19 17.31 11.14
N THR A 102 -17.75 17.02 9.97
CA THR A 102 -19.05 16.38 9.86
C THR A 102 -18.87 14.87 9.71
N SER A 103 -19.65 14.12 10.47
CA SER A 103 -19.81 12.67 10.33
C SER A 103 -20.21 12.26 8.93
N ARG A 104 -20.00 10.98 8.60
CA ARG A 104 -20.29 10.42 7.28
C ARG A 104 -21.77 10.49 6.91
N SER A 105 -22.67 10.39 7.89
CA SER A 105 -24.10 10.51 7.64
C SER A 105 -24.57 11.97 7.49
N GLY A 106 -23.80 12.94 8.02
CA GLY A 106 -24.19 14.34 8.04
C GLY A 106 -24.93 14.79 9.30
N HIS A 107 -25.24 13.88 10.23
CA HIS A 107 -26.10 14.13 11.39
C HIS A 107 -25.35 14.52 12.68
N VAL A 108 -24.04 14.26 12.73
CA VAL A 108 -23.17 14.68 13.83
C VAL A 108 -22.06 15.61 13.35
N VAL A 109 -21.79 16.68 14.10
CA VAL A 109 -20.63 17.56 13.94
C VAL A 109 -19.75 17.47 15.19
N ALA A 110 -18.46 17.27 14.99
CA ALA A 110 -17.42 17.41 16.00
C ALA A 110 -16.78 18.80 15.86
N ILE A 111 -17.09 19.70 16.80
CA ILE A 111 -16.50 21.04 16.85
C ILE A 111 -15.22 20.97 17.68
N LEU A 112 -14.11 21.32 17.06
CA LEU A 112 -12.78 21.20 17.66
C LEU A 112 -12.40 22.51 18.35
N PHE A 113 -12.08 22.45 19.65
CA PHE A 113 -11.59 23.62 20.39
C PHE A 113 -10.10 23.89 20.11
N THR A 114 -9.40 22.91 19.55
CA THR A 114 -8.03 23.00 19.07
C THR A 114 -7.96 22.35 17.70
N ASN A 115 -7.24 22.95 16.75
CA ASN A 115 -6.97 22.36 15.44
C ASN A 115 -5.51 22.65 15.06
N PRO A 116 -4.64 21.62 14.90
CA PRO A 116 -4.94 20.19 14.97
C PRO A 116 -5.18 19.69 16.41
N LEU A 117 -5.84 18.52 16.54
CA LEU A 117 -5.81 17.73 17.77
C LEU A 117 -4.46 17.01 17.89
N ALA A 118 -3.93 16.85 19.10
CA ALA A 118 -2.60 16.28 19.35
C ALA A 118 -2.66 14.84 19.88
N ALA A 119 -1.79 13.96 19.38
CA ALA A 119 -1.65 12.59 19.86
C ALA A 119 -0.16 12.16 19.92
N PRO A 120 0.36 11.75 21.10
CA PRO A 120 -0.31 11.78 22.39
C PRO A 120 -0.70 13.23 22.79
N PRO A 121 -1.68 13.42 23.69
CA PRO A 121 -2.09 14.75 24.11
C PRO A 121 -0.93 15.51 24.78
N VAL A 122 -0.93 16.83 24.63
CA VAL A 122 0.04 17.69 25.31
C VAL A 122 -0.17 17.58 26.82
N ALA A 123 0.91 17.50 27.59
CA ALA A 123 0.83 17.32 29.05
C ALA A 123 -0.01 18.44 29.70
N GLY A 124 -1.06 18.04 30.43
CA GLY A 124 -2.00 18.97 31.07
C GLY A 124 -2.98 19.66 30.11
N GLN A 125 -3.00 19.28 28.83
CA GLN A 125 -3.85 19.86 27.79
C GLN A 125 -4.49 18.74 26.95
N GLY A 126 -5.61 18.21 27.42
CA GLY A 126 -6.41 17.24 26.67
C GLY A 126 -7.09 17.88 25.46
N ASN A 127 -7.33 17.08 24.43
CA ASN A 127 -8.07 17.49 23.24
C ASN A 127 -9.54 17.68 23.59
N LYS A 128 -10.10 18.86 23.28
CA LYS A 128 -11.50 19.17 23.57
C LYS A 128 -12.35 19.22 22.31
N ILE A 129 -13.44 18.46 22.34
CA ILE A 129 -14.42 18.34 21.26
C ILE A 129 -15.82 18.61 21.82
N LEU A 130 -16.61 19.45 21.14
CA LEU A 130 -18.05 19.56 21.35
C LEU A 130 -18.76 18.76 20.26
N TRP A 131 -19.49 17.73 20.68
CA TRP A 131 -20.31 16.90 19.82
C TRP A 131 -21.71 17.52 19.71
N VAL A 132 -22.18 17.74 18.49
CA VAL A 132 -23.55 18.20 18.21
C VAL A 132 -24.20 17.21 17.27
N ALA A 133 -25.33 16.64 17.67
CA ALA A 133 -26.12 15.71 16.86
C ALA A 133 -27.52 16.28 16.63
N ASP A 134 -27.99 16.32 15.38
CA ASP A 134 -29.30 16.90 15.02
C ASP A 134 -30.51 16.07 15.49
N ASN A 135 -30.27 14.79 15.77
CA ASN A 135 -31.25 13.77 16.12
C ASN A 135 -31.13 13.28 17.57
N ALA A 136 -30.32 13.95 18.41
CA ALA A 136 -30.21 13.56 19.81
C ALA A 136 -31.47 13.97 20.60
N SER A 137 -32.07 13.00 21.29
CA SER A 137 -33.20 13.19 22.22
C SER A 137 -32.80 13.83 23.56
N GLY A 138 -31.50 13.98 23.82
CA GLY A 138 -30.94 14.46 25.09
C GLY A 138 -30.96 13.39 26.19
N GLY A 139 -29.91 13.35 27.00
CA GLY A 139 -29.83 12.48 28.18
C GLY A 139 -29.30 11.06 27.96
N ASP A 140 -29.30 10.56 26.72
CA ASP A 140 -28.63 9.30 26.37
C ASP A 140 -27.12 9.53 26.25
N ASP A 141 -26.29 8.71 26.90
CA ASP A 141 -24.83 8.78 26.77
C ASP A 141 -24.37 8.65 25.30
N LEU A 142 -23.30 9.38 24.95
CA LEU A 142 -22.59 9.19 23.69
C LEU A 142 -21.40 8.27 23.93
N VAL A 143 -21.49 7.05 23.41
CA VAL A 143 -20.40 6.07 23.38
C VAL A 143 -19.57 6.27 22.13
N ILE A 144 -18.25 6.30 22.28
CA ILE A 144 -17.29 6.55 21.21
C ILE A 144 -16.29 5.39 21.19
N ASP A 145 -16.35 4.58 20.14
CA ASP A 145 -15.37 3.54 19.86
C ASP A 145 -14.47 3.99 18.71
N GLY A 146 -13.17 4.14 18.98
CA GLY A 146 -12.19 4.57 18.00
C GLY A 146 -11.22 3.52 17.58
N ARG A 147 -10.87 3.56 16.29
CA ARG A 147 -9.81 2.75 15.72
C ARG A 147 -8.93 3.60 14.82
N LEU A 148 -7.62 3.55 15.04
CA LEU A 148 -6.65 4.16 14.14
C LEU A 148 -6.76 3.48 12.77
N GLU A 149 -6.68 4.26 11.70
CA GLU A 149 -6.57 3.73 10.35
C GLU A 149 -5.38 2.77 10.25
N GLY A 150 -5.58 1.63 9.59
CA GLY A 150 -4.61 0.52 9.59
C GLY A 150 -4.69 -0.40 10.83
N GLY A 151 -5.43 -0.01 11.88
CA GLY A 151 -5.85 -0.89 12.98
C GLY A 151 -4.81 -1.14 14.09
N SER A 152 -3.73 -0.36 14.16
CA SER A 152 -2.69 -0.56 15.18
C SER A 152 -3.03 -0.03 16.58
N ALA A 153 -4.11 0.72 16.74
CA ALA A 153 -4.58 1.23 18.03
C ALA A 153 -6.11 1.38 18.06
N THR A 154 -6.67 1.26 19.27
CA THR A 154 -8.10 1.48 19.56
C THR A 154 -8.27 2.36 20.78
N MET A 155 -9.44 2.99 20.92
CA MET A 155 -9.82 3.75 22.11
C MET A 155 -11.33 3.57 22.36
N HIS A 156 -11.75 3.77 23.61
CA HIS A 156 -13.15 3.76 24.00
C HIS A 156 -13.37 4.86 25.03
N THR A 157 -14.42 5.64 24.88
CA THR A 157 -14.84 6.62 25.88
C THR A 157 -16.35 6.86 25.83
N THR A 158 -16.90 7.35 26.93
CA THR A 158 -18.31 7.70 27.06
C THR A 158 -18.44 9.17 27.48
N VAL A 159 -19.25 9.93 26.76
CA VAL A 159 -19.67 11.27 27.13
C VAL A 159 -21.03 11.15 27.82
N ALA A 160 -21.01 11.29 29.14
CA ALA A 160 -22.20 11.14 29.97
C ALA A 160 -23.25 12.22 29.63
N GLY A 161 -24.51 11.80 29.49
CA GLY A 161 -25.64 12.69 29.16
C GLY A 161 -25.74 13.07 27.68
N GLY A 162 -24.85 12.54 26.83
CA GLY A 162 -24.98 12.53 25.38
C GLY A 162 -24.01 13.40 24.61
N PRO A 163 -24.27 13.62 23.31
CA PRO A 163 -23.49 14.54 22.50
C PRO A 163 -23.39 15.90 23.20
N GLY A 164 -22.16 16.32 23.48
CA GLY A 164 -21.85 17.48 24.29
C GLY A 164 -20.34 17.73 24.38
N PRO A 165 -19.90 18.62 25.29
CA PRO A 165 -18.48 18.90 25.47
C PRO A 165 -17.76 17.70 26.11
N SER A 166 -16.60 17.34 25.56
CA SER A 166 -15.82 16.19 26.03
C SER A 166 -14.31 16.36 25.80
N GLY A 167 -13.52 15.60 26.56
CA GLY A 167 -12.10 15.37 26.30
C GLY A 167 -11.93 14.06 25.55
N VAL A 168 -11.29 14.08 24.38
CA VAL A 168 -11.12 12.89 23.52
C VAL A 168 -9.66 12.76 23.09
N ASP A 169 -8.90 12.03 23.88
CA ASP A 169 -7.48 11.80 23.66
C ASP A 169 -7.24 10.40 23.07
N VAL A 170 -6.22 10.32 22.22
CA VAL A 170 -5.80 9.07 21.57
C VAL A 170 -4.28 8.89 21.69
N PRO A 171 -3.78 7.65 21.72
CA PRO A 171 -2.37 7.38 22.02
C PRO A 171 -1.42 7.67 20.84
N THR A 172 -1.94 7.80 19.62
CA THR A 172 -1.10 7.84 18.41
C THR A 172 -1.70 8.77 17.37
N ALA A 173 -0.85 9.59 16.74
CA ALA A 173 -1.22 10.44 15.63
C ALA A 173 -1.67 9.62 14.41
N GLY A 174 -2.51 10.23 13.58
CA GLY A 174 -3.06 9.66 12.37
C GLY A 174 -4.57 9.87 12.27
N CYS A 175 -5.18 9.21 11.28
CA CYS A 175 -6.61 9.27 11.09
C CYS A 175 -7.32 8.27 11.99
N TRP A 176 -8.25 8.74 12.82
CA TRP A 176 -9.07 7.90 13.69
C TRP A 176 -10.48 7.81 13.15
N VAL A 177 -10.96 6.58 12.95
CA VAL A 177 -12.35 6.29 12.61
C VAL A 177 -13.10 6.06 13.92
N PHE A 178 -14.00 6.97 14.27
CA PHE A 178 -14.84 6.89 15.46
C PHE A 178 -16.24 6.40 15.08
N THR A 179 -16.68 5.33 15.72
CA THR A 179 -18.07 4.89 15.72
C THR A 179 -18.76 5.52 16.92
N LEU A 180 -19.83 6.25 16.65
CA LEU A 180 -20.62 6.97 17.64
C LEU A 180 -21.92 6.21 17.88
N THR A 181 -22.31 6.04 19.14
CA THR A 181 -23.61 5.47 19.52
C THR A 181 -24.25 6.34 20.58
N TYR A 182 -25.50 6.75 20.37
CA TYR A 182 -26.27 7.58 21.31
C TYR A 182 -27.76 7.32 21.12
N GLY A 183 -28.46 6.95 22.18
CA GLY A 183 -29.85 6.50 22.09
C GLY A 183 -30.01 5.32 21.12
N THR A 184 -30.85 5.48 20.10
CA THR A 184 -31.02 4.50 19.00
C THR A 184 -30.22 4.85 17.74
N HIS A 185 -29.38 5.88 17.81
CA HIS A 185 -28.64 6.42 16.68
C HIS A 185 -27.20 5.91 16.68
N HIS A 186 -26.68 5.77 15.47
CA HIS A 186 -25.29 5.41 15.23
C HIS A 186 -24.74 6.26 14.09
N ASP A 187 -23.47 6.64 14.18
CA ASP A 187 -22.77 7.35 13.12
C ASP A 187 -21.28 6.99 13.10
N VAL A 188 -20.59 7.42 12.05
CA VAL A 188 -19.14 7.29 11.92
C VAL A 188 -18.55 8.64 11.56
N ILE A 189 -17.47 9.03 12.22
CA ILE A 189 -16.74 10.25 11.94
C ILE A 189 -15.24 10.00 11.93
N ASP A 190 -14.55 10.60 10.96
CA ASP A 190 -13.13 10.42 10.74
C ASP A 190 -12.39 11.68 11.21
N ILE A 191 -11.60 11.57 12.28
CA ILE A 191 -10.94 12.71 12.93
C ILE A 191 -9.41 12.57 12.86
N PRO A 192 -8.70 13.56 12.26
CA PRO A 192 -7.25 13.56 12.23
C PRO A 192 -6.65 14.04 13.55
N TYR A 193 -5.66 13.30 14.05
CA TYR A 193 -4.77 13.72 15.13
C TYR A 193 -3.35 13.88 14.59
N SER A 194 -2.66 14.94 15.00
CA SER A 194 -1.27 15.23 14.63
C SER A 194 -0.32 14.91 15.76
N ALA A 195 0.93 14.63 15.43
CA ALA A 195 1.98 14.65 16.45
C ALA A 195 2.15 16.09 17.00
N PRO A 196 2.42 16.28 18.30
CA PRO A 196 2.64 17.59 18.91
C PRO A 196 3.80 18.38 18.29
#